data_AF-A0A8T1SA43-F1
#
_entry.id   AF-A0A8T1SA43-F1
#
_cell.length_a   1.000
_cell.length_b   1.000
_cell.length_c   1.000
_cell.angle_alpha   90.00
_cell.angle_beta   90.00
_cell.angle_gamma   90.00
#
_symmetry.space_group_name_H-M   'P 1'
#
loop_
_entity.id
_entity.type
_entity.pdbx_description
1 polymer ?
#
loop_
_entity_poly.entity_id
_entity_poly.type
_entity_poly.pdbx_seq_one_letter_code
_entity_poly.pdbx_strand_id
1 'polypeptide(L)'
;AKEEIFQLHYGRRLPIHRQPPGDVPGGGAAAELRSVEDAVQKVAAMEAQGQVWAQEMLLQVTGSAIRLLDVHSKEELESYGLAGVLRCEAVLPGARSLLLLLCQEPQQPLPDAHFFQCTHLGAEPIRDDINSALVDFKSGSNAQRKEALRENQEKMQNGAPPVPGGTGPRPPPPHRKVVITPSATLNEMETQSQRDAANPLDPGVRRTERDVELLNRVLDDIEAFVSKLQKSAEAFRVLEQLKRSSRGRRRQPGEGLLTLRARIPTMEEFEDTLAKMKYSFSLLARLQSNISNPSSEELVRFLFGPLKMVVETSGGPKFANEIRSPMLTREAVTLLRGCLGAQEAELWGSLGDNWTQPRYLACPGTTLPLTP
;
A
#
# COMPACT_ATOMS: atom_id res chain seq x y z
N ALA A 1 0.82 -32.08 -13.00
CA ALA A 1 2.04 -31.49 -12.44
C ALA A 1 1.60 -30.45 -11.42
N LYS A 2 2.21 -30.39 -10.22
CA LYS A 2 1.85 -29.38 -9.22
C LYS A 2 2.21 -28.01 -9.79
N GLU A 3 1.22 -27.13 -9.90
CA GLU A 3 1.41 -25.77 -10.40
C GLU A 3 2.09 -24.96 -9.30
N GLU A 4 3.32 -24.50 -9.52
CA GLU A 4 4.02 -23.64 -8.57
C GLU A 4 3.50 -22.21 -8.70
N ILE A 5 3.28 -21.61 -7.53
CA ILE A 5 2.72 -20.27 -7.38
C ILE A 5 3.77 -19.42 -6.66
N PHE A 6 4.22 -18.35 -7.30
CA PHE A 6 5.25 -17.46 -6.75
C PHE A 6 4.63 -16.15 -6.29
N GLN A 7 4.87 -15.77 -5.02
CA GLN A 7 4.45 -14.45 -4.53
C GLN A 7 5.46 -13.38 -4.97
N LEU A 8 4.96 -12.35 -5.65
CA LEU A 8 5.76 -11.30 -6.28
C LEU A 8 5.14 -9.92 -6.02
N HIS A 9 5.98 -8.88 -5.93
CA HIS A 9 5.52 -7.49 -5.98
C HIS A 9 5.61 -6.99 -7.43
N TYR A 10 4.47 -6.77 -8.06
CA TYR A 10 4.39 -6.15 -9.39
C TYR A 10 4.69 -4.66 -9.30
N GLY A 11 5.74 -4.19 -9.99
CA GLY A 11 6.19 -2.81 -9.93
C GLY A 11 5.56 -1.88 -10.96
N ARG A 12 5.46 -2.31 -12.24
CA ARG A 12 4.79 -1.58 -13.34
C ARG A 12 4.87 -2.31 -14.68
N ARG A 13 4.04 -1.86 -15.64
CA ARG A 13 4.15 -2.09 -17.09
C ARG A 13 4.86 -0.91 -17.75
N LEU A 14 5.86 -1.17 -18.59
CA LEU A 14 6.57 -0.17 -19.38
C LEU A 14 6.44 -0.46 -20.89
N PRO A 15 5.79 0.40 -21.68
CA PRO A 15 5.78 0.26 -23.13
C PRO A 15 7.15 0.60 -23.72
N ILE A 16 7.66 -0.25 -24.62
CA ILE A 16 8.93 -0.01 -25.32
C ILE A 16 8.65 0.70 -26.63
N HIS A 17 8.91 2.01 -26.73
CA HIS A 17 8.97 2.70 -28.03
C HIS A 17 10.27 2.32 -28.76
N ARG A 18 10.14 1.87 -30.02
CA ARG A 18 11.24 1.85 -31.00
C ARG A 18 11.01 3.00 -31.98
N GLN A 19 11.97 3.90 -32.12
CA GLN A 19 11.96 4.84 -33.24
C GLN A 19 12.34 4.09 -34.54
N PRO A 20 11.67 4.33 -35.68
CA PRO A 20 12.09 3.74 -36.96
C PRO A 20 13.47 4.27 -37.37
N PRO A 21 14.27 3.50 -38.14
CA PRO A 21 15.60 3.93 -38.50
C PRO A 21 15.50 4.98 -39.62
N GLY A 22 15.68 6.25 -39.25
CA GLY A 22 15.69 7.35 -40.21
C GLY A 22 15.53 8.72 -39.56
N ASP A 23 16.65 9.44 -39.52
CA ASP A 23 16.78 10.90 -39.59
C ASP A 23 16.53 11.84 -38.38
N VAL A 24 17.68 12.43 -38.01
CA VAL A 24 18.06 13.77 -37.45
C VAL A 24 17.78 14.11 -35.96
N PRO A 25 18.76 14.76 -35.27
CA PRO A 25 18.83 14.84 -33.82
C PRO A 25 18.28 16.17 -33.28
N GLY A 26 17.58 16.11 -32.15
CA GLY A 26 17.24 17.31 -31.39
C GLY A 26 15.96 17.15 -30.58
N GLY A 27 16.11 16.95 -29.27
CA GLY A 27 15.03 17.15 -28.31
C GLY A 27 14.76 15.95 -27.40
N GLY A 28 15.14 16.11 -26.11
CA GLY A 28 14.57 15.39 -24.97
C GLY A 28 14.78 13.87 -24.97
N ALA A 29 15.83 13.41 -24.31
CA ALA A 29 16.18 12.00 -24.16
C ALA A 29 15.06 11.15 -23.52
N ALA A 30 14.16 10.63 -24.35
CA ALA A 30 13.39 9.43 -24.03
C ALA A 30 14.33 8.23 -24.21
N ALA A 31 14.99 7.80 -23.14
CA ALA A 31 15.88 6.64 -23.19
C ALA A 31 15.08 5.37 -23.60
N GLU A 32 15.41 4.87 -24.79
CA GLU A 32 14.94 3.59 -25.34
C GLU A 32 15.45 2.44 -24.47
N LEU A 33 14.63 1.41 -24.28
CA LEU A 33 15.00 0.17 -23.59
C LEU A 33 15.76 -0.74 -24.57
N ARG A 34 17.07 -0.53 -24.74
CA ARG A 34 17.91 -1.30 -25.67
C ARG A 34 18.54 -2.53 -25.01
N SER A 35 18.78 -2.46 -23.70
CA SER A 35 19.34 -3.54 -22.88
C SER A 35 18.50 -3.79 -21.62
N VAL A 36 18.81 -4.88 -20.90
CA VAL A 36 18.17 -5.23 -19.63
C VAL A 36 18.63 -4.26 -18.54
N GLU A 37 19.88 -3.82 -18.62
CA GLU A 37 20.51 -2.83 -17.77
C GLU A 37 19.81 -1.47 -17.88
N ASP A 38 19.49 -1.00 -19.10
CA ASP A 38 18.71 0.22 -19.31
C ASP A 38 17.32 0.11 -18.66
N ALA A 39 16.73 -1.08 -18.73
CA ALA A 39 15.45 -1.41 -18.14
C ALA A 39 15.47 -1.30 -16.61
N VAL A 40 16.51 -1.85 -15.99
CA VAL A 40 16.73 -1.78 -14.54
C VAL A 40 17.03 -0.35 -14.09
N GLN A 41 17.87 0.38 -14.81
CA GLN A 41 18.16 1.79 -14.49
C GLN A 41 16.91 2.67 -14.59
N LYS A 42 16.08 2.46 -15.61
CA LYS A 42 14.82 3.18 -15.78
C LYS A 42 13.85 2.92 -14.65
N VAL A 43 13.70 1.66 -14.22
CA VAL A 43 12.87 1.32 -13.05
C VAL A 43 13.40 1.98 -11.78
N ALA A 44 14.71 1.95 -11.53
CA ALA A 44 15.32 2.61 -10.37
C ALA A 44 15.10 4.13 -10.37
N ALA A 45 15.23 4.79 -11.53
CA ALA A 45 14.96 6.22 -11.68
C ALA A 45 13.47 6.55 -11.40
N MET A 46 12.56 5.69 -11.85
CA MET A 46 11.13 5.87 -11.61
C MET A 46 10.75 5.62 -10.15
N GLU A 47 11.40 4.67 -9.47
CA GLU A 47 11.26 4.48 -8.02
C GLU A 47 11.68 5.73 -7.25
N ALA A 48 12.82 6.33 -7.63
CA ALA A 48 13.29 7.58 -7.02
C ALA A 48 12.30 8.75 -7.22
N GLN A 49 11.51 8.72 -8.30
CA GLN A 49 10.45 9.69 -8.58
C GLN A 49 9.10 9.33 -7.94
N GLY A 50 9.02 8.24 -7.17
CA GLY A 50 7.77 7.77 -6.55
C GLY A 50 6.72 7.28 -7.57
N GLN A 51 7.15 6.95 -8.79
CA GLN A 51 6.27 6.55 -9.89
C GLN A 51 6.10 5.02 -10.01
N VAL A 52 6.67 4.25 -9.07
CA VAL A 52 6.60 2.80 -9.03
C VAL A 52 5.73 2.40 -7.84
N TRP A 53 4.83 1.45 -8.08
CA TRP A 53 3.87 1.00 -7.09
C TRP A 53 4.00 -0.50 -6.96
N ALA A 54 4.23 -1.01 -5.75
CA ALA A 54 4.28 -2.44 -5.48
C ALA A 54 2.87 -2.98 -5.24
N GLN A 55 2.48 -4.02 -5.98
CA GLN A 55 1.26 -4.79 -5.75
C GLN A 55 1.61 -6.27 -5.57
N GLU A 56 1.23 -6.86 -4.44
CA GLU A 56 1.42 -8.31 -4.23
C GLU A 56 0.51 -9.12 -5.15
N MET A 57 1.10 -10.12 -5.78
CA MET A 57 0.46 -11.02 -6.73
C MET A 57 1.05 -12.42 -6.66
N LEU A 58 0.33 -13.36 -7.23
CA LEU A 58 0.76 -14.74 -7.42
C LEU A 58 1.03 -14.96 -8.91
N LEU A 59 2.27 -15.32 -9.27
CA LEU A 59 2.61 -15.71 -10.63
C LEU A 59 2.52 -17.23 -10.76
N GLN A 60 1.78 -17.67 -11.76
CA GLN A 60 1.57 -19.08 -12.07
C GLN A 60 1.93 -19.36 -13.53
N VAL A 61 2.87 -20.27 -13.75
CA VAL A 61 3.25 -20.71 -15.10
C VAL A 61 2.43 -21.95 -15.48
N THR A 62 1.82 -21.95 -16.65
CA THR A 62 1.07 -23.10 -17.21
C THR A 62 1.74 -23.61 -18.49
N GLY A 63 1.21 -24.67 -19.10
CA GLY A 63 1.75 -25.18 -20.37
C GLY A 63 1.52 -24.25 -21.58
N SER A 64 0.67 -23.23 -21.44
CA SER A 64 0.27 -22.35 -22.54
C SER A 64 0.33 -20.85 -22.23
N ALA A 65 0.39 -20.47 -20.95
CA ALA A 65 0.40 -19.07 -20.51
C ALA A 65 1.09 -18.86 -19.14
N ILE A 66 1.50 -17.62 -18.88
CA ILE A 66 1.90 -17.10 -17.58
C ILE A 66 0.74 -16.28 -17.01
N ARG A 67 0.22 -16.65 -15.85
CA ARG A 67 -0.92 -15.99 -15.20
C ARG A 67 -0.48 -15.21 -13.96
N LEU A 68 -1.06 -14.03 -13.77
CA LEU A 68 -0.98 -13.26 -12.54
C LEU A 68 -2.32 -13.37 -11.82
N LEU A 69 -2.30 -13.82 -10.56
CA LEU A 69 -3.49 -14.04 -9.74
C LEU A 69 -3.45 -13.14 -8.49
N ASP A 70 -4.62 -12.79 -7.97
CA ASP A 70 -4.74 -12.13 -6.68
C ASP A 70 -4.30 -13.07 -5.53
N VAL A 71 -3.63 -12.53 -4.52
CA VAL A 71 -3.10 -13.31 -3.39
C VAL A 71 -4.23 -13.97 -2.58
N HIS A 72 -5.36 -13.28 -2.43
CA HIS A 72 -6.45 -13.69 -1.55
C HIS A 72 -7.52 -14.47 -2.30
N SER A 73 -8.09 -13.89 -3.36
CA SER A 73 -9.20 -14.49 -4.10
C SER A 73 -8.76 -15.57 -5.09
N LYS A 74 -7.47 -15.60 -5.45
CA LYS A 74 -6.92 -16.40 -6.56
C LYS A 74 -7.55 -16.09 -7.92
N GLU A 75 -8.24 -14.95 -8.05
CA GLU A 75 -8.80 -14.51 -9.33
C GLU A 75 -7.67 -14.17 -10.31
N GLU A 76 -7.86 -14.54 -11.58
CA GLU A 76 -6.95 -14.20 -12.66
C GLU A 76 -7.01 -12.69 -13.00
N LEU A 77 -5.91 -12.01 -12.73
CA LEU A 77 -5.72 -10.58 -12.99
C LEU A 77 -5.19 -10.34 -14.41
N GLU A 78 -4.20 -11.12 -14.82
CA GLU A 78 -3.56 -10.98 -16.13
C GLU A 78 -3.05 -12.32 -16.63
N SER A 79 -3.00 -12.51 -17.95
CA SER A 79 -2.58 -13.77 -18.56
C SER A 79 -1.83 -13.49 -19.86
N TYR A 80 -0.59 -13.95 -19.92
CA TYR A 80 0.30 -13.79 -21.07
C TYR A 80 0.51 -15.15 -21.73
N GLY A 81 -0.01 -15.33 -22.95
CA GLY A 81 0.22 -16.56 -23.72
C GLY A 81 1.72 -16.75 -24.02
N LEU A 82 2.24 -17.97 -23.86
CA LEU A 82 3.67 -18.26 -24.06
C LEU A 82 4.14 -17.93 -25.49
N ALA A 83 3.24 -17.97 -26.48
CA ALA A 83 3.53 -17.55 -27.85
C ALA A 83 3.90 -16.06 -27.97
N GLY A 84 3.41 -15.20 -27.07
CA GLY A 84 3.69 -13.76 -27.05
C GLY A 84 4.82 -13.37 -26.10
N VAL A 85 5.42 -14.32 -25.39
CA VAL A 85 6.55 -14.04 -24.49
C VAL A 85 7.83 -14.00 -25.31
N LEU A 86 8.45 -12.83 -25.37
CA LEU A 86 9.69 -12.61 -26.12
C LEU A 86 10.91 -13.00 -25.29
N ARG A 87 10.89 -12.69 -23.99
CA ARG A 87 12.05 -12.87 -23.11
C ARG A 87 11.67 -12.87 -21.64
N CYS A 88 12.38 -13.66 -20.85
CA CYS A 88 12.30 -13.65 -19.38
C CYS A 88 13.72 -13.69 -18.78
N GLU A 89 14.03 -12.75 -17.89
CA GLU A 89 15.35 -12.62 -17.26
C GLU A 89 15.25 -12.35 -15.76
N ALA A 90 16.23 -12.84 -15.00
CA ALA A 90 16.40 -12.58 -13.58
C ALA A 90 17.58 -11.63 -13.40
N VAL A 91 17.38 -10.53 -12.68
CA VAL A 91 18.40 -9.51 -12.45
C VAL A 91 18.52 -9.20 -10.96
N LEU A 92 19.73 -8.92 -10.50
CA LEU A 92 20.02 -8.64 -9.08
C LEU A 92 20.65 -7.25 -8.87
N PRO A 93 19.93 -6.14 -9.10
CA PRO A 93 20.48 -4.81 -8.82
C PRO A 93 20.66 -4.57 -7.30
N GLY A 94 21.91 -4.38 -6.89
CA GLY A 94 22.31 -4.05 -5.50
C GLY A 94 22.16 -5.23 -4.53
N ALA A 95 20.90 -5.59 -4.22
CA ALA A 95 20.52 -6.75 -3.41
C ALA A 95 19.06 -7.17 -3.63
N ARG A 96 18.39 -6.67 -4.69
CA ARG A 96 16.98 -6.94 -4.97
C ARG A 96 16.87 -7.95 -6.09
N SER A 97 16.11 -9.01 -5.89
CA SER A 97 15.86 -10.00 -6.94
C SER A 97 14.68 -9.57 -7.80
N LEU A 98 14.94 -9.21 -9.06
CA LEU A 98 13.94 -8.74 -10.02
C LEU A 98 13.78 -9.75 -11.16
N LEU A 99 12.54 -10.01 -11.54
CA LEU A 99 12.17 -10.74 -12.74
C LEU A 99 11.68 -9.74 -13.79
N LEU A 100 12.30 -9.78 -14.97
CA LEU A 100 11.89 -9.05 -16.16
C LEU A 100 11.15 -10.00 -17.08
N LEU A 101 9.92 -9.63 -17.47
CA LEU A 101 9.14 -10.34 -18.46
C LEU A 101 8.82 -9.40 -19.62
N LEU A 102 9.26 -9.76 -20.83
CA LEU A 102 9.01 -9.02 -22.05
C LEU A 102 7.96 -9.75 -22.88
N CYS A 103 6.81 -9.12 -23.07
CA CYS A 103 5.67 -9.69 -23.80
C CYS A 103 5.30 -8.79 -24.99
N GLN A 104 4.86 -9.40 -26.09
CA GLN A 104 4.22 -8.72 -27.20
C GLN A 104 2.92 -9.43 -27.54
N GLU A 105 1.80 -8.85 -27.11
CA GLU A 105 0.49 -9.39 -27.43
C GLU A 105 0.05 -9.00 -28.85
N PRO A 106 -0.75 -9.83 -29.55
CA PRO A 106 -1.18 -9.55 -30.92
C PRO A 106 -1.91 -8.22 -31.11
N GLN A 107 -2.55 -7.72 -30.05
CA GLN A 107 -3.31 -6.46 -30.07
C GLN A 107 -2.43 -5.22 -29.79
N GLN A 108 -1.15 -5.40 -29.43
CA GLN A 108 -0.25 -4.32 -29.05
C GLN A 108 0.72 -4.00 -30.20
N PRO A 109 0.90 -2.71 -30.55
CA PRO A 109 1.83 -2.33 -31.62
C PRO A 109 3.30 -2.45 -31.18
N LEU A 110 3.56 -2.45 -29.88
CA LEU A 110 4.90 -2.47 -29.28
C LEU A 110 4.95 -3.48 -28.14
N PRO A 111 6.12 -4.07 -27.86
CA PRO A 111 6.29 -4.95 -26.72
C PRO A 111 6.26 -4.18 -25.40
N ASP A 112 5.81 -4.86 -24.35
CA ASP A 112 5.77 -4.35 -22.98
C ASP A 112 6.74 -5.11 -22.08
N ALA A 113 7.45 -4.36 -21.25
CA ALA A 113 8.29 -4.89 -20.18
C ALA A 113 7.55 -4.83 -18.84
N HIS A 114 7.50 -5.96 -18.15
CA HIS A 114 6.92 -6.12 -16.82
C HIS A 114 8.03 -6.45 -15.82
N PHE A 115 8.01 -5.78 -14.67
CA PHE A 115 8.99 -5.97 -13.61
C PHE A 115 8.31 -6.50 -12.35
N PHE A 116 8.88 -7.57 -11.81
CA PHE A 116 8.41 -8.20 -10.58
C PHE A 116 9.55 -8.29 -9.58
N GLN A 117 9.34 -7.80 -8.38
CA GLN A 117 10.27 -8.01 -7.28
C GLN A 117 9.94 -9.32 -6.56
N CYS A 118 10.96 -10.16 -6.40
CA CYS A 118 10.87 -11.48 -5.79
C CYS A 118 11.46 -11.41 -4.38
N THR A 119 10.68 -11.75 -3.35
CA THR A 119 11.11 -11.62 -1.94
C THR A 119 11.58 -12.93 -1.33
N HIS A 120 10.93 -14.05 -1.62
CA HIS A 120 11.18 -15.33 -0.93
C HIS A 120 12.08 -16.30 -1.72
N LEU A 121 11.79 -16.51 -3.00
CA LEU A 121 12.44 -17.56 -3.82
C LEU A 121 13.53 -17.01 -4.75
N GLY A 122 13.69 -15.69 -4.80
CA GLY A 122 14.48 -15.02 -5.85
C GLY A 122 13.84 -15.18 -7.23
N ALA A 123 14.39 -14.46 -8.21
CA ALA A 123 13.88 -14.43 -9.58
C ALA A 123 14.41 -15.59 -10.44
N GLU A 124 15.55 -16.20 -10.09
CA GLU A 124 16.19 -17.25 -10.90
C GLU A 124 15.33 -18.52 -11.04
N PRO A 125 14.76 -19.10 -9.96
CA PRO A 125 13.92 -20.31 -10.11
C PRO A 125 12.69 -20.05 -10.98
N ILE A 126 12.13 -18.84 -10.89
CA ILE A 126 10.95 -18.42 -11.66
C ILE A 126 11.31 -18.25 -13.14
N ARG A 127 12.44 -17.61 -13.43
CA ARG A 127 13.00 -17.50 -14.77
C ARG A 127 13.20 -18.88 -15.39
N ASP A 128 13.73 -19.83 -14.63
CA ASP A 128 14.03 -21.18 -15.12
C ASP A 128 12.74 -21.98 -15.41
N ASP A 129 11.70 -21.87 -14.57
CA ASP A 129 10.38 -22.45 -14.86
C ASP A 129 9.74 -21.82 -16.12
N ILE A 130 9.79 -20.50 -16.27
CA ILE A 130 9.27 -19.81 -17.46
C ILE A 130 10.03 -20.23 -18.72
N ASN A 131 11.36 -20.22 -18.69
CA ASN A 131 12.18 -20.54 -19.86
C ASN A 131 12.03 -22.01 -20.26
N SER A 132 11.96 -22.94 -19.30
CA SER A 132 11.68 -24.35 -19.59
C SER A 132 10.27 -24.53 -20.16
N ALA A 133 9.26 -23.82 -19.64
CA ALA A 133 7.92 -23.80 -20.22
C ALA A 133 7.89 -23.27 -21.67
N LEU A 134 8.71 -22.27 -21.99
CA LEU A 134 8.83 -21.74 -23.37
C LEU A 134 9.46 -22.76 -24.33
N VAL A 135 10.45 -23.53 -23.88
CA VAL A 135 11.06 -24.61 -24.68
C VAL A 135 10.06 -25.74 -24.92
N ASP A 136 9.36 -26.15 -23.87
CA ASP A 136 8.33 -27.18 -23.92
C ASP A 136 7.16 -26.76 -24.84
N PHE A 137 6.72 -25.50 -24.75
CA PHE A 137 5.68 -24.94 -25.62
C PHE A 137 6.06 -24.98 -27.11
N LYS A 138 7.31 -24.63 -27.44
CA LYS A 138 7.81 -24.67 -28.83
C LYS A 138 7.98 -26.09 -29.38
N SER A 139 8.28 -27.04 -28.50
CA SER A 139 8.52 -28.45 -28.87
C SER A 139 7.27 -29.33 -28.75
N GLY A 140 6.19 -28.85 -28.13
CA GLY A 140 5.01 -29.65 -27.80
C GLY A 140 5.27 -30.68 -26.68
N SER A 141 6.35 -30.53 -25.93
CA SER A 141 6.76 -31.43 -24.83
C SER A 141 6.33 -30.88 -23.46
N ASN A 142 6.58 -31.63 -22.39
CA ASN A 142 6.51 -31.16 -21.01
C ASN A 142 7.66 -31.65 -20.13
N ALA A 143 8.75 -32.10 -20.77
CA ALA A 143 9.86 -32.77 -20.10
C ALA A 143 10.80 -31.78 -19.43
N GLN A 144 11.18 -30.71 -20.13
CA GLN A 144 12.15 -29.72 -19.64
C GLN A 144 11.61 -29.00 -18.42
N ARG A 145 10.32 -28.66 -18.44
CA ARG A 145 9.66 -27.99 -17.32
C ARG A 145 9.57 -28.89 -16.08
N LYS A 146 9.26 -30.18 -16.26
CA LYS A 146 9.23 -31.14 -15.13
C LYS A 146 10.60 -31.29 -14.48
N GLU A 147 11.65 -31.29 -15.28
CA GLU A 147 13.04 -31.37 -14.81
C GLU A 147 13.43 -30.10 -14.05
N ALA A 148 13.19 -28.92 -14.62
CA ALA A 148 13.46 -27.63 -13.97
C ALA A 148 12.71 -27.48 -12.63
N LEU A 149 11.44 -27.87 -12.56
CA LEU A 149 10.67 -27.86 -11.31
C LEU A 149 11.25 -28.83 -10.27
N ARG A 150 11.74 -30.00 -10.70
CA ARG A 150 12.38 -30.95 -9.80
C ARG A 150 13.69 -30.39 -9.25
N GLU A 151 14.53 -29.82 -10.10
CA GLU A 151 15.78 -29.16 -9.68
C GLU A 151 15.51 -27.99 -8.72
N ASN A 152 14.50 -27.17 -8.99
CA ASN A 152 14.11 -26.07 -8.12
C ASN A 152 13.65 -26.58 -6.74
N GLN A 153 12.87 -27.67 -6.70
CA GLN A 153 12.45 -28.30 -5.44
C GLN A 153 13.62 -28.91 -4.66
N GLU A 154 14.60 -29.49 -5.36
CA GLU A 154 15.83 -30.03 -4.75
C GLU A 154 16.71 -28.90 -4.19
N LYS A 155 16.87 -27.79 -4.93
CA LYS A 155 17.59 -26.59 -4.47
C LYS A 155 16.93 -25.94 -3.26
N MET A 156 15.59 -25.94 -3.19
CA MET A 156 14.85 -25.45 -2.02
C MET A 156 14.99 -26.35 -0.79
N GLN A 157 15.09 -27.67 -0.97
CA GLN A 157 15.26 -28.62 0.14
C GLN A 157 16.70 -28.69 0.66
N ASN A 158 17.69 -28.50 -0.20
CA ASN A 158 19.10 -28.64 0.15
C ASN A 158 19.77 -27.35 0.69
N GLY A 159 18.98 -26.31 0.98
CA GLY A 159 19.45 -25.09 1.63
C GLY A 159 20.36 -24.23 0.74
N ALA A 160 19.75 -23.39 -0.10
CA ALA A 160 20.46 -22.24 -0.65
C ALA A 160 20.82 -21.25 0.49
N PRO A 161 21.96 -20.54 0.42
CA PRO A 161 22.32 -19.53 1.41
C PRO A 161 21.20 -18.48 1.52
N PRO A 162 20.96 -17.91 2.71
CA PRO A 162 20.00 -16.84 2.84
C PRO A 162 20.43 -15.73 1.90
N VAL A 163 19.54 -15.33 0.98
CA VAL A 163 19.58 -13.99 0.40
C VAL A 163 19.78 -13.05 1.59
N PRO A 164 20.83 -12.20 1.63
CA PRO A 164 21.04 -11.34 2.77
C PRO A 164 19.75 -10.58 3.03
N GLY A 165 19.15 -10.86 4.19
CA GLY A 165 17.88 -10.30 4.58
C GLY A 165 17.96 -8.80 4.44
N GLY A 166 17.23 -8.27 3.46
CA GLY A 166 17.03 -6.84 3.31
C GLY A 166 16.16 -6.32 4.44
N THR A 167 16.67 -6.34 5.67
CA THR A 167 16.25 -5.39 6.70
C THR A 167 16.89 -4.04 6.37
N GLY A 168 16.62 -3.54 5.16
CA GLY A 168 16.82 -2.14 4.85
C GLY A 168 15.65 -1.39 5.48
N PRO A 169 15.87 -0.31 6.25
CA PRO A 169 14.77 0.51 6.73
C PRO A 169 13.95 0.95 5.51
N ARG A 170 12.65 0.61 5.53
CA ARG A 170 11.65 1.13 4.59
C ARG A 170 11.91 2.63 4.44
N PRO A 171 12.30 3.15 3.26
CA PRO A 171 12.42 4.59 3.11
C PRO A 171 11.04 5.18 3.40
N PRO A 172 10.95 6.15 4.32
CA PRO A 172 9.67 6.78 4.62
C PRO A 172 9.11 7.38 3.32
N PRO A 173 7.78 7.33 3.11
CA PRO A 173 7.18 7.98 1.96
C PRO A 173 7.60 9.45 1.89
N PRO A 174 7.80 10.03 0.70
CA PRO A 174 8.17 11.44 0.54
C PRO A 174 6.91 12.29 0.70
N HIS A 175 6.37 12.33 1.91
CA HIS A 175 5.33 13.27 2.30
C HIS A 175 5.91 14.11 3.45
N ARG A 176 5.80 15.44 3.31
CA ARG A 176 6.25 16.43 4.28
C ARG A 176 5.71 16.04 5.65
N LYS A 177 6.57 15.46 6.50
CA LYS A 177 6.22 15.08 7.86
C LYS A 177 5.93 16.34 8.65
N VAL A 178 4.69 16.51 9.07
CA VAL A 178 4.39 17.38 10.21
C VAL A 178 4.80 16.58 11.44
N VAL A 179 6.04 16.80 11.91
CA VAL A 179 6.52 16.16 13.14
C VAL A 179 5.87 16.86 14.32
N ILE A 180 4.98 16.17 15.01
CA ILE A 180 4.41 16.67 16.28
C ILE A 180 5.55 16.65 17.31
N THR A 181 6.06 17.83 17.66
CA THR A 181 7.08 17.97 18.70
C THR A 181 6.44 18.20 20.08
N PRO A 182 6.89 17.48 21.12
CA PRO A 182 6.50 17.81 22.49
C PRO A 182 6.89 19.25 22.86
N SER A 183 6.07 19.97 23.60
CA SER A 183 6.40 21.34 24.04
C SER A 183 7.66 21.39 24.92
N ALA A 184 8.01 20.30 25.60
CA ALA A 184 9.25 20.19 26.38
C ALA A 184 10.52 20.36 25.53
N THR A 185 10.54 19.80 24.32
CA THR A 185 11.70 19.87 23.40
C THR A 185 11.91 21.26 22.78
N LEU A 186 10.89 22.13 22.73
CA LEU A 186 11.03 23.49 22.21
C LEU A 186 11.81 24.41 23.18
N ASN A 187 11.70 24.17 24.50
CA ASN A 187 12.43 24.94 25.50
C ASN A 187 13.90 24.48 25.67
N GLU A 188 14.25 23.28 25.20
CA GLU A 188 15.62 22.74 25.34
C GLU A 188 16.60 23.27 24.28
N MET A 189 16.11 23.82 23.16
CA MET A 189 16.98 24.30 22.08
C MET A 189 17.65 25.66 22.37
N GLU A 190 17.20 26.39 23.39
CA GLU A 190 17.82 27.65 23.83
C GLU A 190 18.88 27.47 24.93
N THR A 191 19.03 26.26 25.50
CA THR A 191 19.92 26.04 26.65
C THR A 191 20.93 24.93 26.42
N GLN A 192 21.52 24.86 25.22
CA GLN A 192 22.53 23.85 24.91
C GLN A 192 23.95 24.35 25.23
N SER A 193 24.23 24.38 26.53
CA SER A 193 25.60 24.35 27.06
C SER A 193 25.59 23.56 28.35
N GLN A 194 26.16 22.35 28.28
CA GLN A 194 26.51 21.47 29.40
C GLN A 194 25.35 20.79 30.14
N ARG A 195 25.12 19.50 29.82
CA ARG A 195 25.37 18.39 30.77
C ARG A 195 25.06 17.02 30.15
N ASP A 196 26.12 16.24 29.95
CA ASP A 196 26.06 14.78 30.04
C ASP A 196 25.78 14.40 31.50
N ALA A 197 24.72 13.61 31.74
CA ALA A 197 24.61 12.56 32.76
C ALA A 197 23.13 12.25 33.05
N ALA A 198 22.73 11.02 32.72
CA ALA A 198 21.67 10.22 33.34
C ALA A 198 20.79 10.93 34.39
N ASN A 199 19.73 11.61 33.93
CA ASN A 199 18.59 11.91 34.78
C ASN A 199 17.46 10.96 34.37
N PRO A 200 16.88 10.13 35.25
CA PRO A 200 15.71 9.35 34.89
C PRO A 200 14.58 10.33 34.60
N LEU A 201 14.25 10.51 33.31
CA LEU A 201 13.10 11.30 32.87
C LEU A 201 11.89 10.95 33.74
N ASP A 202 11.23 11.97 34.28
CA ASP A 202 10.03 11.83 35.11
C ASP A 202 9.05 10.84 34.42
N PRO A 203 8.52 9.83 35.12
CA PRO A 203 7.53 8.91 34.56
C PRO A 203 6.35 9.62 33.86
N GLY A 204 6.04 10.87 34.20
CA GLY A 204 5.11 11.72 33.45
C GLY A 204 5.57 12.03 32.02
N VAL A 205 6.79 12.54 31.85
CA VAL A 205 7.38 12.90 30.53
C VAL A 205 7.50 11.66 29.62
N ARG A 206 7.93 10.53 30.17
CA ARG A 206 8.03 9.25 29.43
C ARG A 206 6.67 8.69 29.00
N ARG A 207 5.58 9.08 29.64
CA ARG A 207 4.22 8.71 29.21
C ARG A 207 3.78 9.60 28.05
N THR A 208 4.04 10.90 28.15
CA THR A 208 3.76 11.86 27.08
C THR A 208 4.51 11.52 25.80
N GLU A 209 5.81 11.22 25.87
CA GLU A 209 6.61 10.81 24.71
C GLU A 209 6.01 9.57 24.02
N ARG A 210 5.67 8.53 24.78
CA ARG A 210 5.03 7.32 24.25
C ARG A 210 3.68 7.61 23.61
N ASP A 211 2.87 8.45 24.24
CA ASP A 211 1.55 8.81 23.71
C ASP A 211 1.69 9.62 22.40
N VAL A 212 2.72 10.46 22.27
CA VAL A 212 3.04 11.19 21.02
C VAL A 212 3.52 10.25 19.92
N GLU A 213 4.42 9.31 20.23
CA GLU A 213 4.87 8.28 19.27
C GLU A 213 3.69 7.43 18.78
N LEU A 214 2.81 7.04 19.70
CA LEU A 214 1.62 6.26 19.37
C LEU A 214 0.63 7.06 18.52
N LEU A 215 0.43 8.35 18.84
CA LEU A 215 -0.39 9.24 18.03
C LEU A 215 0.16 9.33 16.60
N ASN A 216 1.46 9.60 16.43
CA ASN A 216 2.08 9.67 15.10
C ASN A 216 1.89 8.38 14.31
N ARG A 217 2.11 7.21 14.94
CA ARG A 217 1.92 5.92 14.28
C ARG A 217 0.46 5.69 13.84
N VAL A 218 -0.50 6.08 14.68
CA VAL A 218 -1.93 5.97 14.36
C VAL A 218 -2.32 6.92 13.23
N LEU A 219 -1.76 8.13 13.19
CA LEU A 219 -1.97 9.09 12.11
C LEU A 219 -1.37 8.59 10.79
N ASP A 220 -0.17 8.00 10.81
CA ASP A 220 0.46 7.39 9.64
C ASP A 220 -0.42 6.25 9.07
N ASP A 221 -0.98 5.41 9.93
CA ASP A 221 -1.89 4.33 9.52
C ASP A 221 -3.17 4.88 8.86
N ILE A 222 -3.76 5.93 9.44
CA ILE A 222 -4.95 6.59 8.89
C ILE A 222 -4.62 7.23 7.53
N GLU A 223 -3.50 7.95 7.41
CA GLU A 223 -3.06 8.57 6.17
C GLU A 223 -2.79 7.52 5.07
N ALA A 224 -2.16 6.40 5.43
CA ALA A 224 -1.92 5.29 4.51
C ALA A 224 -3.23 4.70 3.99
N PHE A 225 -4.23 4.54 4.86
CA PHE A 225 -5.55 4.06 4.46
C PHE A 225 -6.27 5.06 3.54
N VAL A 226 -6.29 6.35 3.90
CA VAL A 226 -6.92 7.41 3.07
C VAL A 226 -6.24 7.50 1.71
N SER A 227 -4.91 7.41 1.67
CA SER A 227 -4.14 7.37 0.42
C SER A 227 -4.49 6.16 -0.44
N LYS A 228 -4.67 4.99 0.18
CA LYS A 228 -5.14 3.77 -0.51
C LYS A 228 -6.55 3.99 -1.08
N LEU A 229 -7.46 4.55 -0.28
CA LEU A 229 -8.84 4.83 -0.67
C LEU A 229 -8.93 5.78 -1.88
N GLN A 230 -8.14 6.85 -1.88
CA GLN A 230 -8.06 7.81 -2.98
C GLN A 230 -7.54 7.15 -4.27
N LYS A 231 -6.47 6.36 -4.18
CA LYS A 231 -5.92 5.61 -5.33
C LYS A 231 -6.93 4.62 -5.89
N SER A 232 -7.69 3.95 -5.02
CA SER A 232 -8.76 3.03 -5.44
C SER A 232 -9.90 3.76 -6.14
N ALA A 233 -10.31 4.92 -5.64
CA ALA A 233 -11.32 5.75 -6.28
C ALA A 233 -10.86 6.27 -7.66
N GLU A 234 -9.60 6.69 -7.78
CA GLU A 234 -9.02 7.10 -9.06
C GLU A 234 -8.97 5.94 -10.07
N ALA A 235 -8.48 4.77 -9.62
CA ALA A 235 -8.44 3.57 -10.45
C ALA A 235 -9.85 3.16 -10.92
N PHE A 236 -10.87 3.28 -10.07
CA PHE A 236 -12.26 3.02 -10.44
C PHE A 236 -12.75 3.97 -11.54
N ARG A 237 -12.44 5.26 -11.46
CA ARG A 237 -12.81 6.25 -12.49
C ARG A 237 -12.16 5.96 -13.84
N VAL A 238 -10.88 5.60 -13.84
CA VAL A 238 -10.14 5.20 -15.05
C VAL A 238 -10.74 3.93 -15.65
N LEU A 239 -11.06 2.94 -14.81
CA LEU A 239 -11.69 1.69 -15.24
C LEU A 239 -13.07 1.94 -15.86
N GLU A 240 -13.89 2.80 -15.27
CA GLU A 240 -15.19 3.19 -15.85
C GLU A 240 -15.04 3.87 -17.21
N GLN A 241 -14.06 4.74 -17.37
CA GLN A 241 -13.79 5.42 -18.65
C GLN A 241 -13.40 4.42 -19.75
N LEU A 242 -12.55 3.44 -19.42
CA LEU A 242 -12.16 2.37 -20.34
C LEU A 242 -13.35 1.46 -20.70
N LYS A 243 -14.19 1.11 -19.73
CA LYS A 243 -15.40 0.30 -19.97
C LYS A 243 -16.42 1.02 -20.85
N ARG A 244 -16.52 2.35 -20.75
CA ARG A 244 -17.40 3.17 -21.62
C ARG A 244 -16.90 3.22 -23.05
N SER A 245 -15.59 3.32 -23.28
CA SER A 245 -15.00 3.35 -24.63
C SER A 245 -14.88 1.97 -25.28
N SER A 246 -14.88 0.89 -24.49
CA SER A 246 -14.60 -0.48 -24.93
C SER A 246 -15.82 -1.42 -24.94
N ARG A 247 -17.07 -0.90 -24.88
CA ARG A 247 -18.29 -1.73 -24.91
C ARG A 247 -18.31 -2.66 -26.14
N GLY A 248 -17.98 -3.94 -25.93
CA GLY A 248 -17.94 -5.00 -26.96
C GLY A 248 -16.57 -5.63 -27.26
N ARG A 249 -15.46 -5.18 -26.65
CA ARG A 249 -14.13 -5.80 -26.82
C ARG A 249 -13.71 -6.61 -25.57
N ARG A 250 -12.87 -7.64 -25.76
CA ARG A 250 -12.27 -8.45 -24.66
C ARG A 250 -11.42 -7.56 -23.73
N ARG A 251 -11.22 -8.01 -22.48
CA ARG A 251 -10.43 -7.32 -21.44
C ARG A 251 -9.12 -6.78 -22.01
N GLN A 252 -8.83 -5.51 -21.80
CA GLN A 252 -7.58 -4.89 -22.28
C GLN A 252 -6.40 -5.30 -21.38
N PRO A 253 -5.17 -5.39 -21.92
CA PRO A 253 -3.98 -5.67 -21.12
C PRO A 253 -3.83 -4.64 -19.99
N GLY A 254 -3.58 -5.08 -18.76
CA GLY A 254 -3.57 -4.24 -17.54
C GLY A 254 -4.95 -3.90 -16.94
N GLU A 255 -6.08 -4.28 -17.55
CA GLU A 255 -7.43 -4.01 -17.01
C GLU A 255 -7.71 -4.77 -15.70
N GLY A 256 -7.20 -6.00 -15.54
CA GLY A 256 -7.37 -6.75 -14.30
C GLY A 256 -6.56 -6.16 -13.13
N LEU A 257 -5.35 -5.65 -13.39
CA LEU A 257 -4.59 -4.87 -12.42
C LEU A 257 -5.32 -3.57 -12.03
N LEU A 258 -5.91 -2.87 -13.00
CA LEU A 258 -6.75 -1.69 -12.73
C LEU A 258 -7.99 -2.05 -11.92
N THR A 259 -8.61 -3.20 -12.20
CA THR A 259 -9.77 -3.71 -11.46
C THR A 259 -9.40 -4.03 -10.01
N LEU A 260 -8.25 -4.68 -9.78
CA LEU A 260 -7.75 -4.92 -8.43
C LEU A 260 -7.50 -3.60 -7.68
N ARG A 261 -6.91 -2.61 -8.36
CA ARG A 261 -6.68 -1.28 -7.78
C ARG A 261 -7.97 -0.54 -7.46
N ALA A 262 -8.97 -0.66 -8.34
CA ALA A 262 -10.29 -0.07 -8.16
C ALA A 262 -11.10 -0.72 -7.02
N ARG A 263 -10.62 -1.83 -6.45
CA ARG A 263 -11.30 -2.51 -5.35
C ARG A 263 -11.31 -1.62 -4.12
N ILE A 264 -12.51 -1.42 -3.60
CA ILE A 264 -12.75 -0.70 -2.34
C ILE A 264 -12.12 -1.52 -1.20
N PRO A 265 -11.52 -0.88 -0.18
CA PRO A 265 -11.04 -1.57 1.01
C PRO A 265 -12.11 -2.47 1.65
N THR A 266 -11.68 -3.47 2.39
CA THR A 266 -12.59 -4.39 3.08
C THR A 266 -13.28 -3.73 4.27
N MET A 267 -14.42 -4.27 4.71
CA MET A 267 -15.16 -3.72 5.86
C MET A 267 -14.31 -3.72 7.13
N GLU A 268 -13.49 -4.75 7.35
CA GLU A 268 -12.55 -4.83 8.48
C GLU A 268 -11.53 -3.69 8.48
N GLU A 269 -11.01 -3.28 7.31
CA GLU A 269 -10.07 -2.15 7.21
C GLU A 269 -10.75 -0.81 7.50
N PHE A 270 -12.03 -0.66 7.13
CA PHE A 270 -12.82 0.52 7.51
C PHE A 270 -13.07 0.56 9.02
N GLU A 271 -13.43 -0.56 9.63
CA GLU A 271 -13.61 -0.68 11.08
C GLU A 271 -12.33 -0.33 11.84
N ASP A 272 -11.20 -0.91 11.44
CA ASP A 272 -9.89 -0.64 12.03
C ASP A 272 -9.50 0.83 11.91
N THR A 273 -9.69 1.44 10.74
CA THR A 273 -9.38 2.86 10.52
C THR A 273 -10.26 3.78 11.36
N LEU A 274 -11.56 3.52 11.42
CA LEU A 274 -12.49 4.30 12.23
C LEU A 274 -12.20 4.12 13.73
N ALA A 275 -11.84 2.91 14.17
CA ALA A 275 -11.38 2.66 15.53
C ALA A 275 -10.09 3.43 15.86
N LYS A 276 -9.14 3.47 14.93
CA LYS A 276 -7.91 4.29 15.02
C LYS A 276 -8.20 5.78 15.09
N MET A 277 -9.19 6.29 14.36
CA MET A 277 -9.64 7.67 14.47
C MET A 277 -10.25 7.98 15.85
N LYS A 278 -11.08 7.09 16.41
CA LYS A 278 -11.58 7.25 17.80
C LYS A 278 -10.43 7.27 18.81
N TYR A 279 -9.44 6.41 18.58
CA TYR A 279 -8.26 6.34 19.43
C TYR A 279 -7.40 7.59 19.35
N SER A 280 -7.18 8.14 18.14
CA SER A 280 -6.41 9.37 17.95
C SER A 280 -7.06 10.56 18.66
N PHE A 281 -8.38 10.71 18.60
CA PHE A 281 -9.09 11.75 19.38
C PHE A 281 -8.88 11.60 20.89
N SER A 282 -8.87 10.35 21.39
CA SER A 282 -8.61 10.07 22.81
C SER A 282 -7.16 10.39 23.22
N LEU A 283 -6.19 10.18 22.33
CA LEU A 283 -4.80 10.56 22.55
C LEU A 283 -4.61 12.08 22.49
N LEU A 284 -5.21 12.75 21.50
CA LEU A 284 -5.15 14.21 21.34
C LEU A 284 -5.68 14.94 22.57
N ALA A 285 -6.79 14.48 23.14
CA ALA A 285 -7.33 15.07 24.37
C ALA A 285 -6.40 14.91 25.58
N ARG A 286 -5.67 13.79 25.66
CA ARG A 286 -4.69 13.57 26.73
C ARG A 286 -3.42 14.40 26.55
N LEU A 287 -3.03 14.62 25.30
CA LEU A 287 -1.84 15.37 24.90
C LEU A 287 -2.09 16.87 24.76
N GLN A 288 -3.31 17.36 25.01
CA GLN A 288 -3.73 18.73 24.74
C GLN A 288 -2.80 19.81 25.30
N SER A 289 -2.28 19.63 26.51
CA SER A 289 -1.36 20.58 27.15
C SER A 289 0.13 20.35 26.83
N ASN A 290 0.45 19.30 26.07
CA ASN A 290 1.82 18.85 25.80
C ASN A 290 2.25 18.99 24.34
N ILE A 291 1.31 19.24 23.41
CA ILE A 291 1.58 19.43 21.98
C ILE A 291 1.11 20.81 21.54
N SER A 292 2.02 21.57 20.93
CA SER A 292 1.77 22.97 20.54
C SER A 292 2.02 23.27 19.07
N ASN A 293 2.61 22.34 18.31
CA ASN A 293 2.91 22.57 16.89
C ASN A 293 2.85 21.27 16.08
N PRO A 294 1.71 20.94 15.44
CA PRO A 294 0.40 21.59 15.54
C PRO A 294 -0.29 21.33 16.89
N SER A 295 -1.23 22.19 17.26
CA SER A 295 -2.06 22.03 18.44
C SER A 295 -3.02 20.84 18.31
N SER A 296 -3.51 20.33 19.44
CA SER A 296 -4.50 19.23 19.43
C SER A 296 -5.78 19.60 18.68
N GLU A 297 -6.21 20.86 18.74
CA GLU A 297 -7.40 21.32 18.03
C GLU A 297 -7.22 21.36 16.52
N GLU A 298 -6.05 21.78 16.04
CA GLU A 298 -5.73 21.77 14.61
C GLU A 298 -5.70 20.34 14.07
N LEU A 299 -5.08 19.41 14.81
CA LEU A 299 -5.04 18.00 14.44
C LEU A 299 -6.44 17.37 14.40
N VAL A 300 -7.34 17.76 15.31
CA VAL A 300 -8.74 17.32 15.24
C VAL A 300 -9.38 17.79 13.94
N ARG A 301 -9.29 19.08 13.59
CA ARG A 301 -9.86 19.61 12.34
C ARG A 301 -9.26 18.92 11.10
N PHE A 302 -7.95 18.65 11.11
CA PHE A 302 -7.30 17.91 10.03
C PHE A 302 -7.79 16.47 9.90
N LEU A 303 -8.18 15.82 10.99
CA LEU A 303 -8.73 14.46 10.97
C LEU A 303 -10.18 14.38 10.47
N PHE A 304 -10.95 15.48 10.52
CA PHE A 304 -12.34 15.48 10.07
C PHE A 304 -12.49 15.34 8.56
N GLY A 305 -11.54 15.83 7.77
CA GLY A 305 -11.48 15.59 6.33
C GLY A 305 -11.37 14.10 5.97
N PRO A 306 -10.32 13.40 6.46
CA PRO A 306 -10.20 11.95 6.41
C PRO A 306 -11.44 11.21 6.94
N LEU A 307 -11.95 11.58 8.11
CA LEU A 307 -13.11 10.93 8.71
C LEU A 307 -14.33 10.99 7.79
N LYS A 308 -14.63 12.17 7.23
CA LYS A 308 -15.72 12.35 6.27
C LYS A 308 -15.57 11.42 5.07
N MET A 309 -14.39 11.38 4.47
CA MET A 309 -14.11 10.53 3.31
C MET A 309 -14.31 9.03 3.61
N VAL A 310 -13.84 8.57 4.77
CA VAL A 310 -13.97 7.17 5.21
C VAL A 310 -15.44 6.82 5.48
N VAL A 311 -16.20 7.71 6.12
CA VAL A 311 -17.63 7.51 6.41
C VAL A 311 -18.46 7.50 5.12
N GLU A 312 -18.21 8.42 4.19
CA GLU A 312 -18.92 8.46 2.90
C GLU A 312 -18.67 7.20 2.07
N THR A 313 -17.44 6.67 2.09
CA THR A 313 -17.08 5.50 1.26
C THR A 313 -17.45 4.16 1.89
N SER A 314 -17.60 4.09 3.22
CA SER A 314 -17.97 2.87 3.95
C SER A 314 -19.47 2.54 3.95
N GLY A 315 -20.29 3.38 3.32
CA GLY A 315 -21.76 3.21 3.30
C GLY A 315 -22.52 4.17 4.22
N GLY A 316 -21.85 5.21 4.71
CA GLY A 316 -22.45 6.31 5.44
C GLY A 316 -22.40 6.18 6.97
N PRO A 317 -23.02 7.12 7.69
CA PRO A 317 -22.85 7.26 9.15
C PRO A 317 -23.42 6.09 9.97
N LYS A 318 -24.32 5.30 9.39
CA LYS A 318 -24.89 4.11 10.05
C LYS A 318 -23.82 3.06 10.36
N PHE A 319 -22.93 2.80 9.41
CA PHE A 319 -21.83 1.85 9.59
C PHE A 319 -20.86 2.33 10.67
N ALA A 320 -20.48 3.60 10.63
CA ALA A 320 -19.60 4.17 11.65
C ALA A 320 -20.20 4.09 13.06
N ASN A 321 -21.52 4.21 13.21
CA ASN A 321 -22.19 4.05 14.50
C ASN A 321 -22.07 2.62 15.07
N GLU A 322 -21.88 1.58 14.25
CA GLU A 322 -21.73 0.21 14.76
C GLU A 322 -20.41 -0.01 15.51
N ILE A 323 -19.44 0.88 15.31
CA ILE A 323 -18.09 0.79 15.86
C ILE A 323 -18.08 1.24 17.32
N ARG A 324 -18.25 0.25 18.21
CA ARG A 324 -18.25 0.45 19.66
C ARG A 324 -16.84 0.70 20.21
N SER A 325 -15.85 -0.05 19.77
CA SER A 325 -14.50 -0.01 20.33
C SER A 325 -13.51 0.74 19.41
N PRO A 326 -12.60 1.55 19.96
CA PRO A 326 -12.56 2.05 21.34
C PRO A 326 -13.64 3.12 21.56
N MET A 327 -14.20 3.19 22.76
CA MET A 327 -15.10 4.28 23.15
C MET A 327 -14.30 5.54 23.47
N LEU A 328 -14.84 6.71 23.11
CA LEU A 328 -14.19 7.98 23.37
C LEU A 328 -14.13 8.29 24.87
N THR A 329 -13.03 8.92 25.29
CA THR A 329 -12.88 9.44 26.64
C THR A 329 -13.72 10.69 26.84
N ARG A 330 -14.03 11.05 28.09
CA ARG A 330 -14.80 12.27 28.39
C ARG A 330 -14.06 13.51 27.90
N GLU A 331 -12.75 13.52 28.08
CA GLU A 331 -11.85 14.59 27.67
C GLU A 331 -11.88 14.76 26.15
N ALA A 332 -11.92 13.67 25.39
CA ALA A 332 -12.04 13.71 23.93
C ALA A 332 -13.38 14.27 23.46
N VAL A 333 -14.49 13.86 24.10
CA VAL A 333 -15.82 14.40 23.78
C VAL A 333 -15.89 15.90 24.11
N THR A 334 -15.28 16.34 25.21
CA THR A 334 -15.21 17.76 25.57
C THR A 334 -14.36 18.55 24.57
N LEU A 335 -13.19 18.02 24.17
CA LEU A 335 -12.34 18.64 23.15
C LEU A 335 -13.09 18.82 21.84
N LEU A 336 -13.74 17.75 21.34
CA LEU A 336 -14.52 17.77 20.11
C LEU A 336 -15.65 18.80 20.16
N ARG A 337 -16.40 18.90 21.27
CA ARG A 337 -17.44 19.93 21.40
C ARG A 337 -16.89 21.37 21.33
N GLY A 338 -15.65 21.57 21.76
CA GLY A 338 -15.01 22.90 21.81
C GLY A 338 -14.36 23.34 20.49
N CYS A 339 -13.87 22.41 19.67
CA CYS A 339 -13.01 22.75 18.52
C CYS A 339 -13.66 22.59 17.13
N LEU A 340 -14.80 21.90 17.05
CA LEU A 340 -15.46 21.59 15.77
C LEU A 340 -16.27 22.78 15.22
N GLY A 341 -16.12 23.02 13.91
CA GLY A 341 -16.98 23.94 13.16
C GLY A 341 -18.37 23.35 12.90
N ALA A 342 -19.29 24.16 12.34
CA ALA A 342 -20.68 23.75 12.14
C ALA A 342 -20.86 22.47 11.29
N GLN A 343 -20.12 22.35 10.18
CA GLN A 343 -20.19 21.17 9.30
C GLN A 343 -19.58 19.92 9.94
N GLU A 344 -18.52 20.09 10.73
CA GLU A 344 -17.84 19.00 11.42
C GLU A 344 -18.70 18.48 12.59
N ALA A 345 -19.37 19.39 13.32
CA ALA A 345 -20.30 19.06 14.38
C ALA A 345 -21.54 18.32 13.85
N GLU A 346 -22.05 18.69 12.68
CA GLU A 346 -23.14 17.96 12.00
C GLU A 346 -22.71 16.53 11.64
N LEU A 347 -21.53 16.38 11.01
CA LEU A 347 -20.97 15.07 10.70
C LEU A 347 -20.81 14.24 11.97
N TRP A 348 -20.19 14.78 13.01
CA TRP A 348 -19.97 14.09 14.28
C TRP A 348 -21.28 13.67 14.95
N GLY A 349 -22.31 14.54 14.95
CA GLY A 349 -23.64 14.21 15.43
C GLY A 349 -24.31 13.09 14.64
N SER A 350 -24.07 13.02 13.32
CA SER A 350 -24.64 11.98 12.47
C SER A 350 -24.07 10.58 12.75
N LEU A 351 -22.86 10.48 13.32
CA LEU A 351 -22.20 9.20 13.65
C LEU A 351 -22.84 8.46 14.84
N GLY A 352 -23.74 9.12 15.59
CA GLY A 352 -24.54 8.50 16.64
C GLY A 352 -23.85 8.40 18.01
N ASP A 353 -24.50 7.67 18.92
CA ASP A 353 -24.16 7.64 20.35
C ASP A 353 -22.76 7.08 20.63
N ASN A 354 -22.31 6.10 19.84
CA ASN A 354 -21.00 5.47 20.04
C ASN A 354 -19.81 6.41 19.75
N TRP A 355 -20.08 7.58 19.15
CA TRP A 355 -19.12 8.65 18.85
C TRP A 355 -19.35 9.92 19.65
N THR A 356 -20.53 10.12 20.23
CA THR A 356 -20.90 11.37 20.92
C THR A 356 -21.02 11.19 22.43
N GLN A 357 -21.13 9.95 22.91
CA GLN A 357 -21.20 9.63 24.33
C GLN A 357 -19.88 9.07 24.86
N PRO A 358 -19.42 9.54 26.04
CA PRO A 358 -18.26 8.97 26.72
C PRO A 358 -18.54 7.58 27.30
N ARG A 359 -17.46 6.82 27.55
CA ARG A 359 -17.43 5.43 28.08
C ARG A 359 -18.43 5.05 29.20
N TYR A 360 -18.97 5.98 29.98
CA TYR A 360 -19.80 5.69 31.16
C TYR A 360 -21.31 5.78 30.92
N LEU A 361 -21.78 6.37 29.81
CA LEU A 361 -23.22 6.52 29.54
C LEU A 361 -23.83 5.31 28.80
N ALA A 362 -22.99 4.41 28.26
CA ALA A 362 -23.40 3.25 27.48
C ALA A 362 -23.89 2.04 28.32
N CYS A 363 -24.41 2.27 29.52
CA CYS A 363 -25.11 1.24 30.29
C CYS A 363 -26.63 1.38 30.09
N PRO A 364 -27.29 0.52 29.28
CA PRO A 364 -28.74 0.36 29.35
C PRO A 364 -29.06 -0.50 30.58
N GLY A 365 -29.23 0.12 31.73
CA GLY A 365 -29.55 -0.61 32.96
C GLY A 365 -29.91 0.29 34.12
N THR A 366 -31.21 0.49 34.29
CA THR A 366 -31.88 0.96 35.52
C THR A 366 -31.98 2.47 35.72
N THR A 367 -32.97 3.05 35.05
CA THR A 367 -33.84 4.05 35.69
C THR A 367 -34.47 3.44 36.94
N LEU A 368 -34.28 4.04 38.11
CA LEU A 368 -35.39 4.41 38.97
C LEU A 368 -35.04 5.72 39.72
N PRO A 369 -35.94 6.71 39.75
CA PRO A 369 -35.74 7.96 40.47
C PRO A 369 -35.88 7.72 41.98
N LEU A 370 -34.89 8.17 42.74
CA LEU A 370 -35.10 8.45 44.16
C LEU A 370 -35.86 9.78 44.25
N THR A 371 -37.13 9.67 44.63
CA THR A 371 -37.94 10.76 45.17
C THR A 371 -38.40 10.35 46.57
N PRO A 372 -38.60 11.33 47.45
CA PRO A 372 -37.59 12.10 48.18
C PRO A 372 -37.08 11.41 49.45
#